data_AF-A0A6V7IAR6-F1
#
_entry.id   AF-A0A6V7IAR6-F1
#
_cell.length_a   1.000
_cell.length_b   1.000
_cell.length_c   1.000
_cell.angle_alpha   90.00
_cell.angle_beta   90.00
_cell.angle_gamma   90.00
#
_symmetry.space_group_name_H-M   'P 1'
#
loop_
_entity.id
_entity.type
_entity.pdbx_description
1 polymer ?
#
loop_
_entity_poly.entity_id
_entity_poly.type
_entity_poly.pdbx_seq_one_letter_code
_entity_poly.pdbx_strand_id
1 'polypeptide(L)'
;FLPAMVNSFIHVLMYSYYGLAAFGPTVSKYLWWKKYLTILQLIQFTSALILGINGIKNGCDFPLWMQYALVIYMVSFIVLFGNFYAKAYIAK
;
A
#
# COMPACT_ATOMS: atom_id res chain seq x y z
N PHE A 1 -16.60 0.29 -1.98
CA PHE A 1 -16.40 -1.16 -2.09
C PHE A 1 -15.12 -1.52 -2.87
N LEU A 2 -14.92 -0.99 -4.08
CA LEU A 2 -13.71 -1.24 -4.89
C LEU A 2 -12.36 -1.07 -4.17
N PRO A 3 -12.13 -0.04 -3.32
CA PRO A 3 -10.84 0.11 -2.63
C PRO A 3 -10.55 -1.03 -1.64
N ALA A 4 -11.59 -1.55 -0.97
CA ALA A 4 -11.45 -2.64 -0.01
C ALA A 4 -11.20 -3.99 -0.70
N MET A 5 -11.79 -4.21 -1.88
CA MET A 5 -11.53 -5.40 -2.70
C MET A 5 -10.08 -5.41 -3.19
N VAL A 6 -9.60 -4.29 -3.74
CA VAL A 6 -8.21 -4.17 -4.22
C VAL A 6 -7.23 -4.32 -3.06
N ASN A 7 -7.49 -3.70 -1.92
CA ASN A 7 -6.66 -3.86 -0.73
C ASN A 7 -6.56 -5.34 -0.30
N SER A 8 -7.70 -6.03 -0.18
CA SER A 8 -7.73 -7.45 0.21
C SER A 8 -6.96 -8.33 -0.77
N PHE A 9 -7.06 -8.05 -2.08
CA PHE A 9 -6.30 -8.77 -3.11
C PHE A 9 -4.79 -8.55 -2.99
N ILE A 10 -4.36 -7.29 -2.80
CA ILE A 10 -2.95 -6.94 -2.57
C ILE A 10 -2.45 -7.66 -1.30
N HIS A 11 -3.26 -7.68 -0.25
CA HIS A 11 -2.95 -8.34 1.02
C HIS A 11 -2.76 -9.85 0.82
N VAL A 12 -3.64 -10.52 0.08
CA VAL A 12 -3.47 -11.94 -0.25
C VAL A 12 -2.13 -12.20 -0.94
N LEU A 13 -1.74 -11.38 -1.92
CA LEU A 13 -0.44 -11.49 -2.59
C LEU A 13 0.74 -11.27 -1.64
N MET A 14 0.62 -10.30 -0.73
CA MET A 14 1.66 -9.92 0.22
C MET A 14 1.91 -11.02 1.26
N TYR A 15 0.85 -11.61 1.81
CA TYR A 15 0.97 -12.74 2.74
C TYR A 15 1.39 -14.02 2.03
N SER A 16 0.98 -14.22 0.77
CA SER A 16 1.48 -15.34 -0.03
C SER A 16 3.00 -15.23 -0.20
N TYR A 17 3.51 -14.05 -0.53
CA TYR A 17 4.96 -13.79 -0.62
C TYR A 17 5.68 -14.10 0.70
N TYR A 18 5.13 -13.69 1.84
CA TYR A 18 5.73 -14.02 3.14
C TYR A 18 5.67 -15.52 3.47
N GLY A 19 4.57 -16.20 3.12
CA GLY A 19 4.47 -17.65 3.25
C GLY A 19 5.53 -18.38 2.42
N LEU A 20 5.71 -17.99 1.16
CA LEU A 20 6.76 -18.50 0.28
C LEU A 20 8.18 -18.17 0.80
N ALA A 21 8.38 -17.00 1.41
CA ALA A 21 9.65 -16.64 2.04
C ALA A 21 9.99 -17.51 3.26
N ALA A 22 8.97 -18.01 3.97
CA ALA A 22 9.15 -18.86 5.15
C ALA A 22 9.61 -20.30 4.81
N PHE A 23 9.42 -20.76 3.57
CA PHE A 23 9.86 -22.09 3.12
C PHE A 23 11.39 -22.22 2.93
N GLY A 24 12.16 -21.15 3.18
CA GLY A 24 13.61 -21.22 3.32
C GLY A 24 14.42 -20.48 2.23
N PRO A 25 15.76 -20.43 2.39
CA PRO A 25 16.65 -19.61 1.58
C PRO A 25 16.68 -20.00 0.09
N THR A 26 16.35 -21.24 -0.24
CA THR A 26 16.27 -21.74 -1.63
C THR A 26 15.14 -21.06 -2.41
N VAL A 27 13.99 -20.82 -1.76
CA VAL A 27 12.83 -20.15 -2.40
C VAL A 27 13.01 -18.64 -2.39
N SER A 28 13.66 -18.09 -1.35
CA SER A 28 13.95 -16.66 -1.25
C SER A 28 14.78 -16.11 -2.42
N LYS A 29 15.58 -16.96 -3.09
CA LYS A 29 16.35 -16.56 -4.27
C LYS A 29 15.46 -16.20 -5.48
N TYR A 30 14.26 -16.77 -5.57
CA TYR A 30 13.29 -16.50 -6.63
C TYR A 30 12.37 -15.31 -6.31
N LEU A 31 12.45 -14.74 -5.10
CA LEU A 31 11.54 -13.69 -4.63
C LEU A 31 11.93 -12.26 -5.07
N TRP A 32 12.42 -12.10 -6.31
CA TRP A 32 12.82 -10.79 -6.87
C TRP A 32 11.65 -9.82 -7.06
N TRP A 33 10.44 -10.35 -7.21
CA TRP A 33 9.20 -9.57 -7.37
C TRP A 33 8.74 -8.79 -6.12
N LYS A 34 9.50 -8.85 -5.00
CA LYS A 34 9.22 -8.05 -3.78
C LYS A 34 8.98 -6.57 -4.10
N LYS A 35 9.80 -6.01 -5.00
CA LYS A 35 9.72 -4.60 -5.43
C LYS A 35 8.34 -4.24 -5.99
N TYR A 36 7.78 -5.14 -6.80
CA TYR A 36 6.49 -4.93 -7.43
C TYR A 36 5.36 -4.96 -6.40
N LEU A 37 5.44 -5.84 -5.39
CA LEU A 37 4.48 -5.84 -4.29
C LEU A 37 4.49 -4.51 -3.51
N THR A 38 5.69 -3.96 -3.24
CA THR A 38 5.81 -2.67 -2.58
C THR A 38 5.26 -1.52 -3.42
N ILE A 39 5.51 -1.52 -4.72
CA ILE A 39 4.97 -0.53 -5.66
C ILE A 39 3.44 -0.64 -5.74
N LEU A 40 2.90 -1.85 -5.80
CA LEU A 40 1.46 -2.10 -5.84
C LEU A 40 0.77 -1.59 -4.56
N GLN A 41 1.35 -1.82 -3.38
CA GLN A 41 0.84 -1.24 -2.13
C GLN A 41 0.85 0.29 -2.15
N LEU A 42 1.92 0.90 -2.65
CA LEU A 42 2.01 2.36 -2.76
C LEU A 42 0.93 2.94 -3.69
N ILE A 43 0.66 2.29 -4.82
CA ILE A 43 -0.42 2.67 -5.75
C ILE A 43 -1.79 2.53 -5.07
N GLN A 44 -2.00 1.46 -4.29
CA GLN A 44 -3.24 1.26 -3.54
C GLN A 44 -3.47 2.37 -2.50
N PHE A 45 -2.44 2.77 -1.75
CA PHE A 45 -2.54 3.89 -0.80
C PHE A 45 -2.77 5.24 -1.51
N THR A 46 -2.12 5.47 -2.64
CA THR A 46 -2.25 6.72 -3.42
C THR A 46 -3.64 6.84 -4.04
N SER A 47 -4.17 5.76 -4.63
CA SER A 47 -5.53 5.74 -5.18
C SER A 47 -6.60 5.86 -4.09
N ALA A 48 -6.41 5.22 -2.93
CA ALA A 48 -7.29 5.38 -1.78
C ALA A 48 -7.31 6.82 -1.25
N LEU A 49 -6.16 7.50 -1.22
CA LEU A 49 -6.04 8.91 -0.85
C LEU A 49 -6.79 9.81 -1.84
N ILE A 50 -6.61 9.62 -3.15
CA ILE A 50 -7.32 10.40 -4.17
C ILE A 50 -8.83 10.21 -4.02
N LEU A 51 -9.30 8.98 -3.81
CA LEU A 51 -10.71 8.70 -3.61
C LEU A 51 -11.24 9.32 -2.32
N GLY A 52 -10.45 9.30 -1.24
CA GLY A 52 -10.77 9.96 0.03
C GLY A 52 -10.93 11.48 -0.13
N ILE A 53 -10.01 12.13 -0.84
CA ILE A 53 -10.09 13.58 -1.13
C ILE A 53 -11.31 13.90 -2.00
N ASN A 54 -11.61 13.09 -3.02
CA ASN A 54 -12.80 13.27 -3.85
C ASN A 54 -14.09 13.07 -3.03
N GLY A 55 -14.10 12.14 -2.08
CA GLY A 55 -15.22 11.93 -1.15
C GLY A 55 -15.47 13.13 -0.24
N ILE A 56 -14.40 13.76 0.27
CA ILE A 56 -14.49 15.01 1.05
C ILE A 56 -15.06 16.15 0.18
N LYS A 57 -14.57 16.29 -1.07
CA LYS A 57 -15.05 17.35 -1.99
C LYS A 57 -16.51 17.20 -2.40
N ASN A 58 -17.01 15.97 -2.51
CA ASN A 58 -18.40 15.70 -2.87
C ASN A 58 -19.39 15.89 -1.71
N GLY A 59 -18.93 16.26 -0.51
CA GLY A 59 -19.81 16.65 0.60
C GLY A 59 -20.67 15.50 1.13
N CYS A 60 -20.09 14.31 1.29
CA CYS A 60 -20.80 13.18 1.89
C CYS A 60 -20.94 13.40 3.41
N ASP A 61 -22.12 13.13 3.99
CA ASP A 61 -22.50 13.25 5.42
C ASP A 61 -21.70 12.34 6.40
N PHE A 62 -20.53 11.86 5.98
CA PHE A 62 -19.65 11.06 6.82
C PHE A 62 -18.82 11.97 7.73
N PRO A 63 -18.55 11.60 8.99
CA PRO A 63 -17.79 12.44 9.92
C PRO A 63 -16.42 12.84 9.34
N LEU A 64 -16.28 14.12 9.03
CA LEU A 64 -15.11 14.73 8.38
C LEU A 64 -13.81 14.41 9.11
N TRP A 65 -13.83 14.40 10.44
CA TRP A 65 -12.65 14.10 11.26
C TRP A 65 -12.05 12.72 10.99
N MET A 66 -12.90 11.71 10.76
CA MET A 66 -12.47 10.34 10.48
C MET A 66 -11.85 10.24 9.08
N GLN A 67 -12.39 10.96 8.10
CA GLN A 67 -11.79 11.04 6.75
C GLN A 67 -10.43 11.75 6.78
N TYR A 68 -10.30 12.86 7.52
CA TYR A 68 -9.02 13.57 7.68
C TYR A 68 -7.95 12.69 8.35
N ALA A 69 -8.31 11.99 9.43
CA ALA A 69 -7.40 11.06 10.11
C ALA A 69 -6.92 9.94 9.16
N LEU A 70 -7.83 9.40 8.35
CA LEU A 70 -7.50 8.36 7.37
C LEU A 70 -6.60 8.88 6.26
N VAL A 71 -6.82 10.09 5.76
CA VAL A 71 -5.93 10.73 4.77
C VAL A 71 -4.54 10.96 5.35
N ILE A 72 -4.43 11.49 6.57
CA ILE A 72 -3.14 11.71 7.25
C ILE A 72 -2.38 10.38 7.42
N TYR A 73 -3.09 9.31 7.79
CA TYR A 73 -2.52 7.98 7.93
C TYR A 73 -2.03 7.42 6.58
N MET A 74 -2.77 7.60 5.49
CA MET A 74 -2.32 7.17 4.16
C MET A 74 -1.09 7.95 3.69
N VAL A 75 -1.03 9.26 3.96
CA VAL A 75 0.13 10.10 3.63
C VAL A 75 1.39 9.63 4.37
N SER A 76 1.29 9.32 5.66
CA SER A 76 2.45 8.86 6.43
C SER A 76 3.00 7.53 5.89
N PHE A 77 2.11 6.61 5.49
CA PHE A 77 2.49 5.36 4.82
C PHE A 77 3.21 5.60 3.49
N ILE A 78 2.70 6.51 2.65
CA ILE A 78 3.33 6.87 1.37
C ILE A 78 4.73 7.43 1.58
N VAL A 79 4.92 8.32 2.57
CA VAL A 79 6.24 8.90 2.89
C VAL A 79 7.20 7.81 3.39
N LEU A 80 6.75 6.95 4.30
CA LEU A 80 7.57 5.88 4.86
C LEU A 80 8.02 4.88 3.79
N PHE A 81 7.08 4.42 2.96
CA PHE A 81 7.36 3.48 1.88
C PHE A 81 8.15 4.13 0.74
N GLY A 82 7.90 5.40 0.43
CA GLY A 82 8.67 6.17 -0.53
C GLY A 82 10.14 6.32 -0.11
N ASN A 83 10.39 6.63 1.17
CA ASN A 83 11.74 6.70 1.72
C ASN A 83 12.45 5.34 1.69
N PHE A 84 11.74 4.26 2.07
CA PHE A 84 12.27 2.89 1.96
C PHE A 84 12.60 2.54 0.50
N TYR A 85 11.72 2.86 -0.45
CA TYR A 85 11.93 2.60 -1.87
C TYR A 85 13.15 3.37 -2.41
N ALA A 86 13.27 4.66 -2.08
CA ALA A 86 14.41 5.48 -2.48
C ALA A 86 15.73 4.92 -1.94
N LYS A 87 15.79 4.58 -0.64
CA LYS A 87 16.99 3.98 -0.05
C LYS A 87 17.33 2.59 -0.60
N ALA A 88 16.33 1.75 -0.87
CA ALA A 88 16.56 0.37 -1.27
C ALA A 88 16.84 0.20 -2.78
N TYR A 89 16.31 1.09 -3.62
CA TYR A 89 16.34 0.93 -5.09
C TYR A 89 16.95 2.08 -5.87
N ILE A 90 17.05 3.29 -5.32
CA ILE A 90 17.66 4.46 -5.99
C ILE A 90 19.09 4.70 -5.48
N ALA A 91 19.35 4.49 -4.19
CA ALA A 91 20.68 4.65 -3.60
C ALA A 91 21.61 3.43 -3.80
N LYS A 92 21.33 2.57 -4.77
CA LYS A 92 22.17 1.43 -5.14
C LYS A 92 22.80 1.65 -6.50
#